data_AF-A0A1I2G0H6-F1
#
_entry.id   AF-A0A1I2G0H6-F1
#
_cell.length_a   1.000
_cell.length_b   1.000
_cell.length_c   1.000
_cell.angle_alpha   90.00
_cell.angle_beta   90.00
_cell.angle_gamma   90.00
#
_symmetry.space_group_name_H-M   'P 1'
#
loop_
_entity.id
_entity.type
_entity.pdbx_description
1 polymer ?
#
loop_
_entity_poly.entity_id
_entity_poly.type
_entity_poly.pdbx_seq_one_letter_code
_entity_poly.pdbx_strand_id
1 'polypeptide(L)'
;MNTSIAAPALQPGADILERILGARSSLVALEEADGEALIAQFRTVVRRTGQAIYLWSPEEGLGNLREEHAEKAPHARLGQVLRYIQQSNHFGIYLLRRLPLPLAAPDVALLRQLSRTPTGHVRRVVLLDASESLVEGLSDVIVRLSCQVKPALRPRLRDGRWVL
;
A
#
# COMPACT_ATOMS: atom_id res chain seq x y z
N MET A 1 25.77 -10.27 33.27
CA MET A 1 25.87 -9.65 31.94
C MET A 1 24.55 -9.89 31.24
N ASN A 2 23.62 -8.91 31.26
CA ASN A 2 22.33 -9.06 30.60
C ASN A 2 22.45 -8.57 29.16
N THR A 3 22.46 -9.50 28.21
CA THR A 3 22.27 -9.21 26.79
C THR A 3 20.82 -8.78 26.58
N SER A 4 20.59 -7.46 26.52
CA SER A 4 19.34 -6.91 26.04
C SER A 4 19.20 -7.33 24.58
N ILE A 5 18.29 -8.28 24.31
CA ILE A 5 17.85 -8.59 22.95
C ILE A 5 17.08 -7.36 22.49
N ALA A 6 17.76 -6.46 21.76
CA ALA A 6 17.09 -5.37 21.07
C ALA A 6 16.08 -6.01 20.11
N ALA A 7 14.80 -5.71 20.30
CA ALA A 7 13.78 -6.03 19.30
C ALA A 7 14.27 -5.47 17.96
N PRO A 8 14.20 -6.25 16.86
CA PRO A 8 14.65 -5.76 15.56
C PRO A 8 13.95 -4.44 15.27
N ALA A 9 14.73 -3.43 14.86
CA ALA A 9 14.16 -2.16 14.46
C ALA A 9 13.12 -2.44 13.37
N LEU A 10 11.87 -2.14 13.68
CA LEU A 10 10.73 -2.31 12.81
C LEU A 10 11.04 -1.55 11.51
N GLN A 11 11.11 -2.26 10.40
CA GLN A 11 11.36 -1.61 9.11
C GLN A 11 10.13 -0.76 8.80
N PRO A 12 10.25 0.56 8.57
CA PRO A 12 9.09 1.43 8.38
C PRO A 12 8.12 0.92 7.30
N GLY A 13 8.66 0.30 6.23
CA GLY A 13 7.87 -0.37 5.21
C GLY A 13 7.07 -1.58 5.72
N ALA A 14 7.60 -2.40 6.63
CA ALA A 14 6.84 -3.52 7.21
C ALA A 14 5.63 -3.01 8.03
N ASP A 15 5.81 -1.93 8.79
CA ASP A 15 4.72 -1.31 9.56
C ASP A 15 3.62 -0.73 8.69
N ILE A 16 4.02 0.01 7.66
CA ILE A 16 3.07 0.57 6.70
C ILE A 16 2.32 -0.55 6.00
N LEU A 17 2.99 -1.65 5.68
CA LEU A 17 2.38 -2.81 5.04
C LEU A 17 1.36 -3.50 5.93
N GLU A 18 1.67 -3.71 7.21
CA GLU A 18 0.71 -4.23 8.19
C GLU A 18 -0.50 -3.31 8.34
N ARG A 19 -0.30 -1.98 8.36
CA ARG A 19 -1.38 -0.99 8.39
C ARG A 19 -2.26 -1.01 7.14
N ILE A 20 -1.68 -1.21 5.96
CA ILE A 20 -2.43 -1.42 4.70
C ILE A 20 -3.27 -2.70 4.79
N LEU A 21 -2.68 -3.79 5.29
CA LEU A 21 -3.38 -5.06 5.45
C LEU A 21 -4.54 -4.96 6.45
N GLY A 22 -4.34 -4.23 7.54
CA GLY A 22 -5.36 -3.96 8.57
C GLY A 22 -6.38 -2.88 8.21
N ALA A 23 -6.27 -2.24 7.04
CA ALA A 23 -7.19 -1.18 6.64
C ALA A 23 -8.63 -1.72 6.49
N ARG A 24 -9.61 -0.91 6.91
CA ARG A 24 -11.04 -1.27 6.83
C ARG A 24 -11.57 -1.32 5.40
N SER A 25 -10.97 -0.55 4.49
CA SER A 25 -11.29 -0.55 3.07
C SER A 25 -10.23 -1.29 2.28
N SER A 26 -10.62 -1.91 1.16
CA SER A 26 -9.67 -2.40 0.15
C SER A 26 -9.02 -1.28 -0.65
N LEU A 27 -9.57 -0.06 -0.62
CA LEU A 27 -8.99 1.11 -1.26
C LEU A 27 -8.32 2.01 -0.20
N VAL A 28 -7.03 2.26 -0.38
CA VAL A 28 -6.18 3.00 0.56
C VAL A 28 -5.43 4.11 -0.18
N ALA A 29 -5.39 5.31 0.38
CA ALA A 29 -4.45 6.35 -0.04
C ALA A 29 -3.32 6.42 0.98
N LEU A 30 -2.07 6.36 0.50
CA LEU A 30 -0.91 6.66 1.33
C LEU A 30 -0.56 8.14 1.23
N GLU A 31 -0.42 8.77 2.38
CA GLU A 31 -0.12 10.18 2.50
C GLU A 31 1.27 10.39 3.10
N GLU A 32 1.91 11.50 2.72
CA GLU A 32 3.22 11.89 3.26
C GLU A 32 4.28 10.79 3.04
N ALA A 33 4.10 9.99 1.98
CA ALA A 33 5.03 8.97 1.57
C ALA A 33 6.06 9.60 0.62
N ASP A 34 7.34 9.32 0.82
CA ASP A 34 8.26 9.27 -0.31
C ASP A 34 7.98 7.95 -1.04
N GLY A 35 7.17 8.02 -2.11
CA GLY A 35 6.73 6.85 -2.85
C GLY A 35 7.87 5.96 -3.35
N GLU A 36 9.01 6.54 -3.77
CA GLU A 36 10.18 5.76 -4.20
C GLU A 36 10.84 5.05 -3.04
N ALA A 37 11.10 5.77 -1.95
CA ALA A 37 11.70 5.20 -0.76
C ALA A 37 10.82 4.08 -0.18
N LEU A 38 9.50 4.26 -0.20
CA LEU A 38 8.55 3.25 0.27
C LEU A 38 8.53 2.01 -0.64
N ILE A 39 8.53 2.19 -1.97
CA ILE A 39 8.62 1.08 -2.93
C ILE A 39 9.92 0.30 -2.70
N ALA A 40 11.04 0.98 -2.50
CA ALA A 40 12.33 0.34 -2.21
C ALA A 40 12.26 -0.49 -0.91
N GLN A 41 11.64 0.04 0.14
CA GLN A 41 11.41 -0.69 1.39
C GLN A 41 10.50 -1.91 1.18
N PHE A 42 9.38 -1.76 0.45
CA PHE A 42 8.51 -2.89 0.13
C PHE A 42 9.22 -3.97 -0.68
N ARG A 43 10.10 -3.62 -1.62
CA ARG A 43 10.95 -4.61 -2.32
C ARG A 43 11.78 -5.43 -1.35
N THR A 44 12.40 -4.81 -0.35
CA THR A 44 13.16 -5.53 0.69
C THR A 44 12.24 -6.48 1.48
N VAL A 45 11.05 -6.02 1.87
CA VAL A 45 10.09 -6.83 2.63
C VAL A 45 9.59 -8.02 1.81
N VAL A 46 9.21 -7.79 0.56
CA VAL A 46 8.66 -8.83 -0.34
C VAL A 46 9.67 -9.90 -0.68
N ARG A 47 10.96 -9.54 -0.89
CA ARG A 47 12.01 -10.55 -1.11
C ARG A 47 12.21 -11.49 0.07
N ARG A 48 11.93 -11.01 1.30
CA ARG A 48 12.07 -11.81 2.54
C ARG A 48 10.81 -12.62 2.84
N THR A 49 9.64 -12.04 2.62
CA THR A 49 8.35 -12.61 3.05
C THR A 49 7.61 -13.39 1.95
N GLY A 50 7.94 -13.14 0.68
CA GLY A 50 7.22 -13.71 -0.45
C GLY A 50 5.82 -13.13 -0.69
N GLN A 51 5.45 -12.03 -0.01
CA GLN A 51 4.14 -11.39 -0.18
C GLN A 51 3.91 -10.91 -1.61
N ALA A 52 2.69 -11.08 -2.12
CA ALA A 52 2.32 -10.65 -3.47
C ALA A 52 1.99 -9.14 -3.49
N ILE A 53 2.99 -8.33 -3.82
CA ILE A 53 2.84 -6.89 -4.04
C ILE A 53 3.16 -6.57 -5.50
N TYR A 54 2.26 -5.85 -6.14
CA TYR A 54 2.37 -5.42 -7.51
C TYR A 54 2.46 -3.90 -7.57
N LEU A 55 3.30 -3.39 -8.46
CA LEU A 55 3.41 -1.96 -8.74
C LEU A 55 2.90 -1.71 -10.16
N TRP A 56 1.99 -0.75 -10.28
CA TRP A 56 1.58 -0.18 -11.55
C TRP A 56 2.01 1.27 -11.66
N SER A 57 2.52 1.61 -12.85
CA SER A 57 2.67 3.00 -13.29
C SER A 57 2.32 3.11 -14.77
N PRO A 58 1.97 4.31 -15.27
CA PRO A 58 1.70 4.52 -16.70
C PRO A 58 2.85 4.08 -17.61
N GLU A 59 4.09 4.26 -17.15
CA GLU A 59 5.29 4.02 -17.95
C GLU A 59 5.69 2.54 -17.97
N GLU A 60 5.56 1.86 -16.82
CA GLU A 60 6.07 0.50 -16.67
C GLU A 60 4.99 -0.59 -16.77
N GLY A 61 3.71 -0.22 -16.71
CA GLY A 61 2.61 -1.18 -16.59
C GLY A 61 2.59 -1.85 -15.21
N LEU A 62 1.91 -2.99 -15.10
CA LEU A 62 1.75 -3.75 -13.85
C LEU A 62 2.82 -4.84 -13.76
N GLY A 63 3.55 -4.89 -12.65
CA GLY A 63 4.54 -5.95 -12.39
C GLY A 63 4.65 -6.32 -10.92
N ASN A 64 5.15 -7.52 -10.62
CA ASN A 64 5.40 -7.99 -9.26
C ASN A 64 6.68 -7.34 -8.70
N LEU A 65 6.62 -6.75 -7.50
CA LEU A 65 7.78 -6.10 -6.86
C LEU A 65 8.92 -7.06 -6.53
N ARG A 66 8.65 -8.37 -6.40
CA ARG A 66 9.66 -9.40 -6.17
C ARG A 66 10.50 -9.67 -7.40
N GLU A 67 9.89 -9.62 -8.58
CA GLU A 67 10.45 -10.12 -9.83
C GLU A 67 10.87 -8.93 -10.70
N GLU A 68 12.11 -8.49 -10.52
CA GLU A 68 12.65 -7.35 -11.28
C GLU A 68 12.83 -7.64 -12.77
N HIS A 69 12.91 -8.92 -13.14
CA HIS A 69 13.18 -9.39 -14.51
C HIS A 69 11.99 -10.12 -15.14
N ALA A 70 10.83 -10.20 -14.47
CA ALA A 70 9.64 -10.77 -15.10
C ALA A 70 9.12 -9.80 -16.17
N GLU A 71 8.64 -10.36 -17.28
CA GLU A 71 7.98 -9.59 -18.32
C GLU A 71 6.78 -8.86 -17.71
N LYS A 72 6.92 -7.54 -17.56
CA LYS A 72 5.80 -6.66 -17.24
C LYS A 72 4.89 -6.64 -18.46
N ALA A 73 3.57 -6.58 -18.26
CA ALA A 73 2.66 -6.23 -19.35
C ALA A 73 2.85 -4.74 -19.64
N PRO A 74 3.71 -4.35 -20.60
CA PRO A 74 4.08 -2.96 -20.77
C PRO A 74 2.85 -2.25 -21.32
N HIS A 75 2.55 -1.06 -20.79
CA HIS A 75 1.46 -0.20 -21.27
C HIS A 75 0.02 -0.66 -20.97
N ALA A 76 -0.20 -1.52 -19.97
CA ALA A 76 -1.55 -1.79 -19.51
C ALA A 76 -2.19 -0.49 -18.97
N ARG A 77 -3.23 0.01 -19.65
CA ARG A 77 -3.97 1.22 -19.25
C ARG A 77 -4.59 1.01 -17.88
N LEU A 78 -4.75 2.09 -17.10
CA LEU A 78 -5.31 2.03 -15.76
C LEU A 78 -6.60 1.19 -15.70
N GLY A 79 -7.59 1.49 -16.54
CA GLY A 79 -8.85 0.73 -16.56
C GLY A 79 -8.70 -0.77 -16.88
N GLN A 80 -7.69 -1.18 -17.65
CA GLN A 80 -7.40 -2.60 -17.89
C GLN A 80 -6.84 -3.25 -16.63
N VAL A 81 -5.93 -2.56 -15.95
CA VAL A 81 -5.33 -3.02 -14.70
C VAL A 81 -6.36 -3.09 -13.57
N LEU A 82 -7.23 -2.09 -13.43
CA LEU A 82 -8.31 -2.11 -12.44
C LEU A 82 -9.27 -3.28 -12.68
N ARG A 83 -9.61 -3.58 -13.95
CA ARG A 83 -10.42 -4.75 -14.31
C ARG A 83 -9.71 -6.07 -14.01
N TYR A 84 -8.42 -6.16 -14.32
CA TYR A 84 -7.60 -7.31 -13.94
C TYR A 84 -7.60 -7.53 -12.43
N ILE A 85 -7.37 -6.48 -11.64
CA ILE A 85 -7.41 -6.52 -10.17
C ILE A 85 -8.80 -6.96 -9.69
N GLN A 86 -9.87 -6.45 -10.30
CA GLN A 86 -11.24 -6.80 -9.91
C GLN A 86 -11.57 -8.27 -10.15
N GLN A 87 -11.03 -8.86 -11.21
CA GLN A 87 -11.22 -10.26 -11.57
C GLN A 87 -10.20 -11.20 -10.91
N SER A 88 -9.20 -10.66 -10.20
CA SER A 88 -8.19 -11.49 -9.56
C SER A 88 -8.76 -12.25 -8.36
N ASN A 89 -8.51 -13.56 -8.34
CA ASN A 89 -8.94 -14.48 -7.28
C ASN A 89 -7.86 -14.72 -6.20
N HIS A 90 -6.75 -13.98 -6.23
CA HIS A 90 -5.62 -14.18 -5.34
C HIS A 90 -5.39 -13.01 -4.39
N PHE A 91 -4.72 -13.30 -3.27
CA PHE A 91 -4.17 -12.28 -2.38
C PHE A 91 -3.25 -11.33 -3.16
N GLY A 92 -3.45 -10.02 -3.02
CA GLY A 92 -2.59 -9.06 -3.70
C GLY A 92 -2.72 -7.64 -3.17
N ILE A 93 -1.58 -6.98 -3.03
CA ILE A 93 -1.50 -5.54 -2.77
C ILE A 93 -1.05 -4.88 -4.07
N TYR A 94 -1.88 -4.00 -4.61
CA TYR A 94 -1.66 -3.33 -5.89
C TYR A 94 -1.38 -1.86 -5.62
N LEU A 95 -0.12 -1.47 -5.76
CA LEU A 95 0.35 -0.09 -5.64
C LEU A 95 0.12 0.61 -6.98
N LEU A 96 -0.67 1.67 -6.98
CA LEU A 96 -0.90 2.51 -8.16
C LEU A 96 -0.19 3.84 -7.94
N ARG A 97 0.77 4.17 -8.81
CA ARG A 97 1.54 5.40 -8.74
C ARG A 97 1.41 6.21 -10.02
N ARG A 98 1.60 7.54 -9.92
CA ARG A 98 1.52 8.49 -11.04
C ARG A 98 0.20 8.32 -11.82
N LEU A 99 -0.91 8.26 -11.09
CA LEU A 99 -2.24 8.13 -11.71
C LEU A 99 -2.44 9.29 -12.71
N PRO A 100 -2.97 9.02 -13.92
CA PRO A 100 -3.29 10.09 -14.86
C PRO A 100 -4.41 10.96 -14.29
N LEU A 101 -4.21 12.27 -14.24
CA LEU A 101 -5.22 13.21 -13.73
C LEU A 101 -5.67 14.17 -14.85
N PRO A 102 -6.99 14.46 -14.95
CA PRO A 102 -8.07 13.87 -14.16
C PRO A 102 -8.33 12.40 -14.53
N LEU A 103 -8.79 11.59 -13.57
CA LEU A 103 -9.19 10.21 -13.86
C LEU A 103 -10.45 10.19 -14.71
N ALA A 104 -10.50 9.27 -15.67
CA ALA A 104 -11.70 9.01 -16.44
C ALA A 104 -12.81 8.45 -15.53
N ALA A 105 -14.06 8.87 -15.75
CA ALA A 105 -15.20 8.42 -14.94
C ALA A 105 -15.33 6.88 -14.82
N PRO A 106 -15.07 6.06 -15.87
CA PRO A 106 -15.06 4.61 -15.74
C PRO A 106 -14.02 4.08 -14.75
N ASP A 107 -12.83 4.69 -14.68
CA ASP A 107 -11.77 4.25 -13.78
C ASP A 107 -12.11 4.58 -12.32
N VAL A 108 -12.75 5.74 -12.08
CA VAL A 108 -13.29 6.11 -10.76
C VAL A 108 -14.37 5.12 -10.32
N ALA A 109 -15.27 4.73 -11.22
CA ALA A 109 -16.30 3.73 -10.93
C ALA A 109 -15.69 2.36 -10.59
N LEU A 110 -14.63 1.93 -11.28
CA LEU A 110 -13.91 0.70 -10.99
C LEU A 110 -13.24 0.74 -9.60
N LEU A 111 -12.59 1.84 -9.23
CA LEU A 111 -12.02 2.02 -7.88
C LEU A 111 -13.10 1.89 -6.79
N ARG A 112 -14.26 2.51 -7.00
CA ARG A 112 -15.42 2.43 -6.10
C ARG A 112 -16.01 1.02 -6.02
N GLN A 113 -15.99 0.27 -7.12
CA GLN A 113 -16.46 -1.12 -7.11
C GLN A 113 -15.46 -2.03 -6.38
N LEU A 114 -14.16 -1.82 -6.58
CA LEU A 114 -13.08 -2.53 -5.90
C LEU A 114 -13.12 -2.32 -4.38
N SER A 115 -13.49 -1.12 -3.92
CA SER A 115 -13.61 -0.80 -2.49
C SER A 115 -14.78 -1.51 -1.81
N ARG A 116 -15.81 -1.90 -2.57
CA ARG A 116 -17.08 -2.45 -2.06
C ARG A 116 -17.21 -3.96 -2.24
N THR A 117 -16.43 -4.55 -3.14
CA THR A 117 -16.52 -5.99 -3.46
C THR A 117 -15.85 -6.80 -2.35
N PRO A 118 -16.60 -7.55 -1.53
CA PRO A 118 -16.01 -8.47 -0.56
C PRO A 118 -15.39 -9.62 -1.36
N THR A 119 -14.08 -9.78 -1.23
CA THR A 119 -13.38 -10.94 -1.78
C THR A 119 -13.10 -11.92 -0.65
N GLY A 120 -13.20 -13.23 -0.91
CA GLY A 120 -12.80 -14.27 0.04
C GLY A 120 -11.29 -14.26 0.35
N HIS A 121 -10.53 -13.39 -0.31
CA HIS A 121 -9.11 -13.17 -0.23
C HIS A 121 -8.80 -11.68 -0.02
N VAL A 122 -7.69 -11.35 0.64
CA VAL A 122 -7.31 -9.94 0.87
C VAL A 122 -6.80 -9.33 -0.44
N ARG A 123 -7.48 -8.28 -0.89
CA ARG A 123 -7.11 -7.48 -2.06
C ARG A 123 -7.05 -6.01 -1.66
N ARG A 124 -5.87 -5.40 -1.70
CA ARG A 124 -5.68 -3.98 -1.39
C ARG A 124 -5.24 -3.22 -2.63
N VAL A 125 -5.92 -2.14 -2.94
CA VAL A 125 -5.52 -1.15 -3.95
C VAL A 125 -5.02 0.06 -3.18
N VAL A 126 -3.77 0.41 -3.39
CA VAL A 126 -3.07 1.45 -2.65
C VAL A 126 -2.66 2.53 -3.63
N LEU A 127 -3.18 3.74 -3.44
CA LEU A 127 -2.80 4.90 -4.23
C LEU A 127 -1.57 5.55 -3.60
N LEU A 128 -0.47 5.60 -4.35
CA LEU A 128 0.76 6.28 -3.97
C LEU A 128 0.74 7.69 -4.55
N ASP A 129 1.05 8.68 -3.71
CA ASP A 129 1.17 10.09 -4.11
C ASP A 129 -0.10 10.61 -4.81
N ALA A 130 -1.28 10.17 -4.36
CA ALA A 130 -2.55 10.59 -4.94
C ALA A 130 -2.82 12.08 -4.65
N SER A 131 -3.28 12.82 -5.66
CA SER A 131 -3.68 14.21 -5.47
C SER A 131 -4.85 14.33 -4.49
N GLU A 132 -4.89 15.38 -3.69
CA GLU A 132 -5.95 15.60 -2.68
C GLU A 132 -7.36 15.58 -3.29
N SER A 133 -7.56 16.24 -4.44
CA SER A 133 -8.84 16.23 -5.17
C SER A 133 -9.37 14.82 -5.51
N LEU A 134 -8.47 13.88 -5.83
CA LEU A 134 -8.83 12.49 -6.11
C LEU A 134 -9.25 11.76 -4.82
N VAL A 135 -8.51 11.98 -3.73
CA VAL A 135 -8.81 11.39 -2.43
C VAL A 135 -10.14 11.90 -1.90
N GLU A 136 -10.40 13.21 -2.02
CA GLU A 136 -11.68 13.83 -1.69
C GLU A 136 -12.83 13.27 -2.53
N GLY A 137 -12.61 13.13 -3.84
CA GLY A 137 -13.60 12.53 -4.75
C GLY A 137 -13.93 11.06 -4.46
N LEU A 138 -13.16 10.39 -3.59
CA LEU A 138 -13.33 9.00 -3.16
C LEU A 138 -13.55 8.86 -1.64
N SER A 139 -13.77 9.96 -0.92
CA SER A 139 -13.74 10.00 0.55
C SER A 139 -14.70 9.04 1.26
N ASP A 140 -15.79 8.64 0.60
CA ASP A 140 -16.78 7.68 1.11
C ASP A 140 -16.29 6.23 1.06
N VAL A 141 -15.24 5.94 0.29
CA VAL A 141 -14.75 4.58 0.06
C VAL A 141 -13.26 4.38 0.31
N ILE A 142 -12.46 5.45 0.31
CA ILE A 142 -11.01 5.38 0.51
C ILE A 142 -10.64 5.59 1.98
N VAL A 143 -9.66 4.82 2.45
CA VAL A 143 -9.03 5.05 3.76
C VAL A 143 -7.70 5.77 3.55
N ARG A 144 -7.52 6.91 4.21
CA ARG A 144 -6.25 7.66 4.25
C ARG A 144 -5.34 7.05 5.32
N LEU A 145 -4.09 6.76 4.97
CA LEU A 145 -3.06 6.30 5.90
C LEU A 145 -1.79 7.15 5.75
N SER A 146 -1.41 7.86 6.80
CA SER A 146 -0.12 8.58 6.83
C SER A 146 1.04 7.60 6.97
N CYS A 147 2.08 7.81 6.15
CA CYS A 147 3.34 7.06 6.21
C CYS A 147 4.29 7.53 7.32
N GLN A 148 3.94 8.59 8.06
CA GLN A 148 4.69 9.00 9.23
C GLN A 148 4.63 7.90 10.29
N VAL A 149 5.80 7.37 10.65
CA VAL A 149 5.93 6.51 11.82
C VAL A 149 5.77 7.43 13.02
N LYS A 150 4.57 7.42 13.64
CA LYS A 150 4.42 8.08 14.94
C LYS A 150 5.47 7.48 15.87
N PRO A 151 6.32 8.29 16.51
CA PRO A 151 7.30 7.76 17.44
C PRO A 151 6.55 6.94 18.47
N ALA A 152 6.87 5.64 18.56
CA ALA A 152 6.34 4.81 19.62
C ALA A 152 6.73 5.49 20.93
N LEU A 153 5.73 5.95 21.69
CA LEU A 153 5.91 6.39 23.07
C LEU A 153 6.51 5.20 23.81
N ARG A 154 7.84 5.22 23.97
CA ARG A 154 8.55 4.15 24.65
C ARG A 154 8.21 4.30 26.12
N PRO A 155 7.46 3.34 26.72
CA PRO A 155 7.13 3.42 28.13
C PRO A 155 8.44 3.54 28.92
N ARG A 156 8.58 4.60 29.70
CA ARG A 156 9.72 4.78 30.61
C ARG A 156 9.28 4.46 32.02
N LEU A 157 10.15 3.83 32.80
CA LEU A 157 9.90 3.64 34.22
C LEU A 157 10.32 4.93 34.95
N ARG A 158 9.38 5.61 35.59
CA ARG A 158 9.63 6.77 36.46
C ARG A 158 9.00 6.51 37.81
N ASP A 159 9.80 6.55 38.87
CA ASP A 159 9.35 6.35 40.26
C ASP A 159 8.55 5.04 40.46
N GLY A 160 9.01 3.95 39.83
CA GLY A 160 8.35 2.65 39.90
C GLY A 160 7.06 2.53 39.08
N ARG A 161 6.69 3.57 38.31
CA ARG A 161 5.50 3.58 37.44
C ARG A 161 5.92 3.63 35.98
N TRP A 162 5.25 2.83 35.15
CA TRP A 162 5.38 2.94 33.70
C TRP A 162 4.63 4.18 33.22
N VAL A 163 5.34 5.10 32.58
CA VAL A 163 4.80 6.32 31.95
C VAL A 163 5.02 6.25 30.45
N LEU A 164 3.99 6.62 29.67
CA LEU A 164 4.04 6.69 28.21
C LEU A 164 4.66 8.00 27.74
#